data_AF-A0A7Y5SHD0-F1
#
_entry.id   AF-A0A7Y5SHD0-F1
#
_cell.length_a   1.000
_cell.length_b   1.000
_cell.length_c   1.000
_cell.angle_alpha   90.00
_cell.angle_beta   90.00
_cell.angle_gamma   90.00
#
_symmetry.space_group_name_H-M   'P 1'
#
loop_
_entity.id
_entity.type
_entity.pdbx_description
1 polymer ?
#
loop_
_entity_poly.entity_id
_entity_poly.type
_entity_poly.pdbx_seq_one_letter_code
_entity_poly.pdbx_strand_id
1 'polypeptide(L)' 'MSVVYVLLPVAVLLAAAGVAAFIWAVRHGQFDDLDTPGIRVLHDDEDLPEADE' A
#
# COMPACT_ATOMS: atom_id res chain seq x y z
N MET A 1 -34.90 -13.74 -3.88
CA MET A 1 -33.78 -14.68 -3.70
C MET A 1 -32.91 -14.83 -4.96
N SER A 2 -32.85 -13.84 -5.86
CA SER A 2 -32.01 -13.89 -7.07
C SER A 2 -30.67 -13.16 -6.90
N VAL A 3 -30.61 -12.16 -6.03
CA VAL A 3 -29.42 -11.31 -5.82
C VAL A 3 -28.19 -12.08 -5.32
N VAL A 4 -28.41 -13.18 -4.59
CA VAL A 4 -27.34 -14.05 -4.08
C VAL A 4 -26.51 -14.62 -5.23
N TYR A 5 -27.12 -14.93 -6.37
CA TYR A 5 -26.40 -15.44 -7.55
C TYR A 5 -25.46 -14.41 -8.19
N VAL A 6 -25.66 -13.12 -7.91
CA VAL A 6 -24.77 -12.04 -8.36
C VAL A 6 -23.76 -11.68 -7.28
N LEU A 7 -24.20 -11.60 -6.03
CA LEU A 7 -23.31 -11.23 -4.91
C LEU A 7 -22.24 -12.29 -4.62
N LEU A 8 -22.58 -13.58 -4.74
CA LEU A 8 -21.62 -14.65 -4.49
C LEU A 8 -20.40 -14.59 -5.43
N PRO A 9 -20.53 -14.55 -6.78
CA PRO A 9 -19.38 -14.46 -7.66
C PRO A 9 -18.63 -13.13 -7.49
N VAL A 10 -19.33 -12.01 -7.25
CA VAL A 10 -18.69 -10.72 -6.99
C VAL A 10 -17.82 -10.79 -5.73
N ALA A 11 -18.32 -11.38 -4.65
CA ALA A 11 -17.56 -11.56 -3.41
C ALA A 11 -16.32 -12.43 -3.63
N VAL A 12 -16.45 -13.53 -4.38
CA VAL A 12 -15.32 -14.40 -4.73
C VAL A 12 -14.27 -13.66 -5.56
N LEU A 13 -14.69 -12.86 -6.55
CA LEU A 13 -13.80 -12.03 -7.36
C LEU A 13 -13.07 -10.98 -6.53
N LEU A 14 -13.76 -10.31 -5.61
CA LEU A 14 -13.15 -9.33 -4.71
C LEU A 14 -12.14 -9.99 -3.77
N ALA A 15 -12.46 -11.16 -3.22
CA ALA A 15 -11.54 -11.92 -2.37
C ALA A 15 -10.29 -12.35 -3.18
N ALA A 16 -10.47 -12.87 -4.39
CA ALA A 16 -9.38 -13.25 -5.27
C ALA A 16 -8.50 -12.04 -5.65
N ALA A 17 -9.12 -10.89 -5.95
CA ALA A 17 -8.41 -9.65 -6.24
C ALA A 17 -7.59 -9.18 -5.03
N GLY A 18 -8.14 -9.28 -3.82
CA GLY A 18 -7.42 -8.96 -2.58
C GLY A 18 -6.19 -9.84 -2.38
N VAL A 19 -6.33 -11.16 -2.57
CA VAL A 19 -5.19 -12.09 -2.48
C VAL A 19 -4.15 -11.82 -3.57
N ALA A 20 -4.56 -11.56 -4.80
CA ALA A 20 -3.65 -11.24 -5.90
C ALA A 20 -2.88 -9.93 -5.64
N ALA A 21 -3.56 -8.89 -5.16
CA ALA A 21 -2.95 -7.63 -4.78
C ALA A 21 -1.97 -7.79 -3.62
N PHE A 22 -2.32 -8.61 -2.62
CA PHE A 22 -1.44 -8.91 -1.49
C PHE A 22 -0.16 -9.63 -1.96
N ILE A 23 -0.29 -10.69 -2.77
CA ILE A 23 0.87 -11.40 -3.34
C ILE A 23 1.73 -10.45 -4.18
N TRP A 24 1.11 -9.59 -5.00
CA TRP A 24 1.82 -8.59 -5.77
C TRP A 24 2.62 -7.65 -4.86
N ALA A 25 2.01 -7.10 -3.80
CA ALA A 25 2.68 -6.19 -2.87
C ALA A 25 3.88 -6.84 -2.16
N VAL A 26 3.71 -8.07 -1.67
CA VAL A 26 4.81 -8.83 -1.04
C VAL A 26 5.95 -9.07 -2.04
N ARG A 27 5.64 -9.45 -3.28
CA ARG A 27 6.67 -9.68 -4.31
C ARG A 27 7.40 -8.41 -4.74
N HIS A 28 6.79 -7.24 -4.58
CA HIS A 28 7.39 -5.94 -4.88
C HIS A 28 8.14 -5.36 -3.67
N GLY A 29 8.26 -6.09 -2.56
CA GLY A 29 8.99 -5.66 -1.38
C GLY A 29 8.35 -4.46 -0.66
N GLN A 30 7.04 -4.21 -0.87
CA GLN A 30 6.33 -3.10 -0.22
C GLN A 30 6.36 -3.17 1.32
N PHE A 31 6.58 -4.36 1.88
CA PHE A 31 6.66 -4.58 3.33
C PHE A 31 8.09 -4.69 3.86
N ASP A 32 9.09 -4.57 2.98
CA ASP A 32 10.51 -4.69 3.37
C ASP A 32 11.04 -3.37 3.99
N ASP A 33 10.39 -2.25 3.66
CA ASP A 33 10.75 -0.93 4.18
C ASP A 33 9.82 -0.51 5.32
N LEU A 34 10.20 -0.87 6.55
CA LEU A 34 9.52 -0.47 7.78
C LEU A 34 10.20 0.72 8.48
N ASP A 35 11.43 1.05 8.10
CA ASP A 35 12.30 1.97 8.82
C ASP A 35 12.34 3.37 8.20
N THR A 36 12.32 3.46 6.86
CA THR A 36 12.42 4.74 6.13
C THR A 36 11.36 5.77 6.52
N PRO A 37 10.09 5.42 6.80
CA PRO A 37 9.08 6.42 7.17
C PRO A 37 9.40 7.17 8.47
N GLY A 38 9.98 6.49 9.46
CA GLY A 38 10.32 7.08 10.76
C GLY A 38 11.62 7.87 10.76
N ILE A 39 12.53 7.56 9.83
CA ILE A 39 13.78 8.31 9.64
C ILE A 39 13.52 9.57 8.81
N ARG A 40 12.63 9.50 7.81
CA ARG A 40 12.26 10.66 6.97
C ARG A 40 11.83 11.87 7.78
N VAL A 41 10.94 11.69 8.78
CA VAL A 41 10.45 12.81 9.60
C VAL A 41 11.56 13.50 10.43
N LEU A 42 12.67 12.81 10.68
CA LEU A 42 13.81 13.38 11.41
C LEU A 42 14.76 14.16 10.49
N HIS A 43 14.77 13.86 9.18
CA HIS A 43 15.64 14.49 8.18
C HIS A 43 14.91 15.50 7.29
N ASP A 44 13.59 15.63 7.38
CA ASP A 44 12.78 16.59 6.60
C ASP A 44 13.21 18.07 6.83
N ASP A 45 13.94 18.37 7.91
CA ASP A 45 14.44 19.71 8.24
C ASP A 45 15.84 20.02 7.65
N GLU A 46 16.57 19.03 7.12
CA GLU A 46 17.95 19.21 6.61
C GLU A 46 18.02 19.73 5.16
N ASP A 47 16.90 19.69 4.42
CA ASP A 47 16.80 20.15 3.02
C ASP A 47 16.28 21.60 2.88
N LEU A 48 16.27 22.39 3.96
CA LEU A 48 16.01 23.81 3.85
C LEU A 48 17.18 24.47 3.08
N PRO A 49 16.94 25.04 1.88
CA PRO A 49 18.00 25.76 1.18
C PRO A 49 18.52 26.84 2.12
N GLU A 50 19.83 26.84 2.40
CA GLU A 50 20.46 27.95 3.11
C GLU A 50 20.01 29.22 2.39
N ALA A 51 19.26 30.06 3.11
CA ALA A 51 18.82 31.32 2.58
C ALA A 51 20.09 32.12 2.33
N ASP A 52 20.48 32.21 1.05
CA ASP A 52 21.58 33.03 0.58
C ASP A 52 21.46 34.43 1.23
N GLU A 53 22.49 34.82 1.98
CA GLU A 53 22.60 36.10 2.69
C GLU A 53 22.53 37.32 1.75
#